data_AF-A0A7Y2YKQ3-F1
#
_entry.id   AF-A0A7Y2YKQ3-F1
#
_cell.length_a   1.000
_cell.length_b   1.000
_cell.length_c   1.000
_cell.angle_alpha   90.00
_cell.angle_beta   90.00
_cell.angle_gamma   90.00
#
_symmetry.space_group_name_H-M   'P 1'
#
loop_
_entity.id
_entity.type
_entity.pdbx_description
1 polymer ?
#
loop_
_entity_poly.entity_id
_entity_poly.type
_entity_poly.pdbx_seq_one_letter_code
_entity_poly.pdbx_strand_id
1 'polypeptide(L)'
;MSGDGLSVNQSVNGQPTLFVSDFDVAGLAIEGMVIVNTAGDDDFIGFALGFEPGDADPGSGAADYLLVDWKQGTQGFNFGPPSCTGGSVALEGLAVSRVTGIPTADEFWGHFDEDNATCSPLGHGLVELQRGATLGATGWADNTSYLFRFEFTTTSLKVFVDGVEELNIAGAFNDGRLAFYNFSQSDVTYSAFITEPLLAKDLTSGPDRDGSAWYDDFSDVTGLTLNGDAAQAGSVLRLTPAALWQGGSAFTTDPLTLGPGGSFSTHFAFQISNPGGVPDPDGPGADGVTFILQNDVAGNMELGGLGGDLGYTGILNSLIVEFDTWDNDAYGNDPDGNHVGTATDGNLGSGTAVGVAPRMNDGATFYAWIDYDGFADELEVRLATSPVRPAAPTLSEGGLGLTGLLGGTSAFVGFTSATGAAFNDHDILYWHFSSAIDL
;
A
#
# COMPACT_ATOMS: atom_id res chain seq x y z
N MET A 1 -12.49 -18.46 6.21
CA MET A 1 -11.43 -18.15 7.19
C MET A 1 -10.30 -19.15 7.00
N SER A 2 -9.11 -18.67 6.63
CA SER A 2 -7.86 -19.44 6.64
C SER A 2 -7.49 -19.87 8.06
N GLY A 3 -6.60 -20.86 8.19
CA GLY A 3 -6.20 -21.42 9.48
C GLY A 3 -5.46 -20.43 10.40
N ASP A 4 -4.94 -19.35 9.83
CA ASP A 4 -4.30 -18.21 10.52
C ASP A 4 -5.26 -17.05 10.82
N GLY A 5 -6.50 -17.09 10.30
CA GLY A 5 -7.51 -16.03 10.48
C GLY A 5 -7.25 -14.75 9.68
N LEU A 6 -6.25 -14.72 8.80
CA LEU A 6 -5.84 -13.52 8.06
C LEU A 6 -6.56 -13.34 6.72
N SER A 7 -7.32 -14.33 6.27
CA SER A 7 -8.09 -14.25 5.03
C SER A 7 -9.41 -15.01 5.08
N VAL A 8 -10.33 -14.60 4.21
CA VAL A 8 -11.61 -15.26 3.95
C VAL A 8 -11.70 -15.53 2.46
N ASN A 9 -11.70 -16.81 2.08
CA ASN A 9 -12.15 -17.21 0.76
C ASN A 9 -13.67 -17.38 0.77
N GLN A 10 -14.37 -16.63 -0.08
CA GLN A 10 -15.76 -16.86 -0.43
C GLN A 10 -15.84 -17.76 -1.67
N SER A 11 -16.15 -19.04 -1.44
CA SER A 11 -16.14 -20.08 -2.47
C SER A 11 -17.51 -20.32 -3.11
N VAL A 12 -18.56 -19.61 -2.67
CA VAL A 12 -19.93 -19.86 -3.10
C VAL A 12 -20.38 -18.79 -4.11
N ASN A 13 -20.77 -19.25 -5.30
CA ASN A 13 -21.52 -18.43 -6.26
C ASN A 13 -23.02 -18.53 -5.90
N GLY A 14 -23.70 -17.39 -5.74
CA GLY A 14 -25.11 -17.36 -5.37
C GLY A 14 -25.71 -15.97 -5.23
N GLN A 15 -26.86 -15.88 -4.56
CA GLN A 15 -27.51 -14.61 -4.16
C GLN A 15 -26.55 -13.75 -3.31
N PRO A 16 -26.84 -12.44 -3.12
CA PRO A 16 -25.97 -11.56 -2.35
C PRO A 16 -25.61 -12.17 -0.98
N THR A 17 -24.31 -12.28 -0.71
CA THR A 17 -23.79 -12.80 0.55
C THR A 17 -22.87 -11.79 1.19
N LEU A 18 -22.92 -11.72 2.52
CA LEU A 18 -22.12 -10.83 3.34
C LEU A 18 -21.37 -11.64 4.40
N PHE A 19 -20.06 -11.47 4.47
CA PHE A 19 -19.24 -11.98 5.57
C PHE A 19 -18.85 -10.82 6.47
N VAL A 20 -19.48 -10.74 7.64
CA VAL A 20 -19.48 -9.54 8.50
C VAL A 20 -18.35 -9.60 9.52
N SER A 21 -17.64 -8.49 9.71
CA SER A 21 -16.62 -8.31 10.75
C SER A 21 -17.24 -8.36 12.16
N ASP A 22 -16.39 -8.33 13.19
CA ASP A 22 -16.78 -8.24 14.60
C ASP A 22 -16.53 -6.85 15.21
N PHE A 23 -16.19 -5.85 14.38
CA PHE A 23 -15.91 -4.47 14.76
C PHE A 23 -16.68 -3.48 13.88
N ASP A 24 -16.96 -2.30 14.45
CA ASP A 24 -17.60 -1.18 13.75
C ASP A 24 -16.54 -0.32 13.05
N VAL A 25 -16.91 0.31 11.93
CA VAL A 25 -15.95 0.88 10.95
C VAL A 25 -15.86 2.40 10.96
N ALA A 26 -16.79 3.14 11.58
CA ALA A 26 -16.75 4.58 11.50
C ALA A 26 -15.58 5.16 12.29
N GLY A 27 -14.90 6.10 11.65
CA GLY A 27 -13.68 6.67 12.20
C GLY A 27 -12.49 5.72 12.10
N LEU A 28 -12.51 4.74 11.19
CA LEU A 28 -11.36 3.88 10.91
C LEU A 28 -10.88 4.05 9.47
N ALA A 29 -9.56 3.98 9.29
CA ALA A 29 -8.93 3.65 8.01
C ALA A 29 -8.80 2.12 7.94
N ILE A 30 -9.29 1.53 6.86
CA ILE A 30 -9.34 0.07 6.72
C ILE A 30 -8.72 -0.31 5.37
N GLU A 31 -7.62 -1.07 5.41
CA GLU A 31 -6.90 -1.51 4.21
C GLU A 31 -6.87 -3.01 4.10
N GLY A 32 -7.20 -3.58 2.93
CA GLY A 32 -7.05 -5.01 2.70
C GLY A 32 -7.11 -5.41 1.23
N MET A 33 -6.67 -6.63 0.97
CA MET A 33 -6.48 -7.15 -0.39
C MET A 33 -7.70 -7.95 -0.86
N VAL A 34 -8.01 -7.83 -2.14
CA VAL A 34 -9.03 -8.62 -2.83
C VAL A 34 -8.44 -9.28 -4.07
N ILE A 35 -8.70 -10.57 -4.23
CA ILE A 35 -8.37 -11.31 -5.45
C ILE A 35 -9.50 -12.25 -5.84
N VAL A 36 -9.90 -12.21 -7.12
CA VAL A 36 -10.78 -13.20 -7.74
C VAL A 36 -9.90 -14.31 -8.33
N ASN A 37 -9.85 -15.48 -7.69
CA ASN A 37 -8.91 -16.58 -8.01
C ASN A 37 -9.39 -17.47 -9.17
N THR A 38 -10.32 -16.96 -9.96
CA THR A 38 -10.95 -17.66 -11.06
C THR A 38 -11.11 -16.71 -12.24
N ALA A 39 -11.09 -17.27 -13.45
CA ALA A 39 -11.49 -16.58 -14.68
C ALA A 39 -12.95 -16.91 -15.07
N GLY A 40 -13.70 -17.44 -14.11
CA GLY A 40 -15.08 -17.84 -14.27
C GLY A 40 -16.01 -16.90 -13.53
N ASP A 41 -17.08 -16.51 -14.24
CA ASP A 41 -18.03 -15.44 -13.89
C ASP A 41 -17.42 -14.03 -13.91
N ASP A 42 -18.28 -13.01 -14.08
CA ASP A 42 -17.87 -11.61 -14.25
C ASP A 42 -18.62 -10.65 -13.30
N ASP A 43 -19.13 -11.21 -12.21
CA ASP A 43 -20.15 -10.61 -11.35
C ASP A 43 -19.55 -9.85 -10.17
N PHE A 44 -20.39 -9.53 -9.18
CA PHE A 44 -20.04 -8.53 -8.18
C PHE A 44 -19.20 -9.11 -7.03
N ILE A 45 -18.15 -8.36 -6.72
CA ILE A 45 -17.34 -8.46 -5.50
C ILE A 45 -17.37 -7.10 -4.81
N GLY A 46 -17.12 -7.04 -3.50
CA GLY A 46 -17.05 -5.75 -2.83
C GLY A 46 -17.19 -5.81 -1.32
N PHE A 47 -17.75 -4.72 -0.78
CA PHE A 47 -17.78 -4.42 0.64
C PHE A 47 -19.05 -3.71 1.05
N ALA A 48 -19.57 -4.03 2.23
CA ALA A 48 -20.56 -3.22 2.92
C ALA A 48 -19.92 -2.49 4.11
N LEU A 49 -20.28 -1.21 4.30
CA LEU A 49 -19.79 -0.33 5.37
C LEU A 49 -20.98 0.25 6.13
N GLY A 50 -20.95 0.12 7.47
CA GLY A 50 -22.08 0.51 8.32
C GLY A 50 -23.15 -0.58 8.43
N PHE A 51 -22.81 -1.84 8.14
CA PHE A 51 -23.75 -2.96 8.17
C PHE A 51 -24.00 -3.44 9.60
N GLU A 52 -25.26 -3.58 10.02
CA GLU A 52 -25.60 -4.07 11.36
C GLU A 52 -26.02 -5.56 11.36
N PRO A 53 -25.66 -6.35 12.38
CA PRO A 53 -26.19 -7.70 12.54
C PRO A 53 -27.73 -7.69 12.59
N GLY A 54 -28.35 -8.27 11.57
CA GLY A 54 -29.81 -8.30 11.39
C GLY A 54 -30.32 -7.45 10.22
N ASP A 55 -29.47 -6.67 9.57
CA ASP A 55 -29.84 -5.90 8.37
C ASP A 55 -30.29 -6.81 7.22
N ALA A 56 -29.71 -8.01 7.12
CA ALA A 56 -30.12 -9.03 6.15
C ALA A 56 -31.32 -9.89 6.62
N ASP A 57 -31.82 -9.70 7.85
CA ASP A 57 -32.92 -10.52 8.37
C ASP A 57 -34.26 -10.17 7.71
N PRO A 58 -35.04 -11.17 7.25
CA PRO A 58 -36.37 -10.93 6.70
C PRO A 58 -37.27 -10.17 7.70
N GLY A 59 -37.59 -8.92 7.37
CA GLY A 59 -38.49 -8.07 8.16
C GLY A 59 -37.81 -7.09 9.14
N SER A 60 -36.48 -6.97 9.14
CA SER A 60 -35.80 -5.90 9.90
C SER A 60 -36.20 -4.51 9.37
N GLY A 61 -36.21 -4.34 8.04
CA GLY A 61 -36.59 -3.10 7.33
C GLY A 61 -35.76 -1.87 7.72
N ALA A 62 -34.68 -2.08 8.48
CA ALA A 62 -33.92 -1.02 9.13
C ALA A 62 -32.52 -0.84 8.55
N ALA A 63 -32.10 -1.71 7.61
CA ALA A 63 -30.80 -1.63 7.00
C ALA A 63 -30.61 -0.27 6.34
N ASP A 64 -29.45 0.33 6.59
CA ASP A 64 -29.02 1.60 6.00
C ASP A 64 -27.49 1.65 6.04
N TYR A 65 -26.88 1.12 5.00
CA TYR A 65 -25.43 0.94 4.86
C TYR A 65 -24.96 1.33 3.46
N LEU A 66 -23.65 1.51 3.30
CA LEU A 66 -23.03 1.74 2.00
C LEU A 66 -22.53 0.42 1.43
N LEU A 67 -22.82 0.17 0.16
CA LEU A 67 -22.33 -0.95 -0.62
C LEU A 67 -21.34 -0.42 -1.66
N VAL A 68 -20.07 -0.80 -1.53
CA VAL A 68 -19.02 -0.53 -2.52
C VAL A 68 -18.76 -1.84 -3.27
N ASP A 69 -19.17 -1.93 -4.52
CA ASP A 69 -19.01 -3.15 -5.30
C ASP A 69 -18.48 -2.89 -6.71
N TRP A 70 -17.92 -3.94 -7.28
CA TRP A 70 -17.18 -3.89 -8.53
C TRP A 70 -17.56 -5.08 -9.41
N LYS A 71 -17.99 -4.78 -10.65
CA LYS A 71 -18.32 -5.79 -11.66
C LYS A 71 -17.30 -5.81 -12.80
N GLN A 72 -16.95 -6.99 -13.29
CA GLN A 72 -16.01 -7.14 -14.41
C GLN A 72 -16.64 -6.78 -15.76
N GLY A 73 -17.87 -7.21 -16.02
CA GLY A 73 -18.54 -7.02 -17.31
C GLY A 73 -19.99 -6.55 -17.18
N THR A 74 -20.47 -5.74 -18.12
CA THR A 74 -21.87 -5.29 -18.13
C THR A 74 -22.82 -6.45 -18.49
N GLN A 75 -23.82 -6.72 -17.65
CA GLN A 75 -24.76 -7.83 -17.86
C GLN A 75 -26.21 -7.48 -17.49
N GLY A 76 -27.16 -7.79 -18.38
CA GLY A 76 -28.59 -7.73 -18.09
C GLY A 76 -29.15 -9.06 -17.62
N PHE A 77 -29.86 -9.08 -16.49
CA PHE A 77 -30.43 -10.30 -15.93
C PHE A 77 -31.79 -10.05 -15.26
N ASN A 78 -32.62 -11.10 -15.17
CA ASN A 78 -33.87 -11.09 -14.40
C ASN A 78 -33.90 -12.32 -13.51
N PHE A 79 -33.85 -12.14 -12.19
CA PHE A 79 -33.76 -13.25 -11.24
C PHE A 79 -35.07 -14.01 -11.07
N GLY A 80 -36.21 -13.37 -11.29
CA GLY A 80 -37.52 -13.95 -11.03
C GLY A 80 -37.72 -14.32 -9.55
N PRO A 81 -38.77 -15.11 -9.22
CA PRO A 81 -39.15 -15.37 -7.83
C PRO A 81 -37.99 -15.90 -6.96
N PRO A 82 -37.79 -15.37 -5.74
CA PRO A 82 -38.70 -14.51 -4.98
C PRO A 82 -38.70 -13.04 -5.39
N SER A 83 -37.76 -12.61 -6.25
CA SER A 83 -37.81 -11.29 -6.86
C SER A 83 -39.03 -11.15 -7.76
N CYS A 84 -39.69 -10.02 -7.68
CA CYS A 84 -40.91 -9.71 -8.44
C CYS A 84 -40.80 -8.39 -9.23
N THR A 85 -39.64 -7.76 -9.13
CA THR A 85 -39.20 -6.57 -9.85
C THR A 85 -38.81 -6.92 -11.28
N GLY A 86 -38.67 -5.90 -12.13
CA GLY A 86 -38.18 -6.10 -13.49
C GLY A 86 -36.69 -6.43 -13.45
N GLY A 87 -36.24 -7.35 -14.31
CA GLY A 87 -34.80 -7.54 -14.51
C GLY A 87 -34.11 -6.24 -14.90
N SER A 88 -32.83 -6.14 -14.54
CA SER A 88 -32.04 -4.92 -14.61
C SER A 88 -30.70 -5.14 -15.32
N VAL A 89 -29.99 -4.05 -15.59
CA VAL A 89 -28.66 -4.09 -16.19
C VAL A 89 -27.64 -3.69 -15.14
N ALA A 90 -26.79 -4.64 -14.78
CA ALA A 90 -25.58 -4.40 -14.00
C ALA A 90 -24.50 -3.83 -14.92
N LEU A 91 -24.04 -2.61 -14.64
CA LEU A 91 -22.97 -1.98 -15.41
C LEU A 91 -21.60 -2.40 -14.89
N GLU A 92 -20.63 -2.56 -15.79
CA GLU A 92 -19.22 -2.77 -15.44
C GLU A 92 -18.64 -1.62 -14.62
N GLY A 93 -17.65 -1.91 -13.78
CA GLY A 93 -16.92 -0.90 -13.01
C GLY A 93 -17.29 -0.82 -11.53
N LEU A 94 -16.50 -0.03 -10.81
CA LEU A 94 -16.60 0.18 -9.36
C LEU A 94 -17.64 1.27 -9.06
N ALA A 95 -18.53 1.00 -8.11
CA ALA A 95 -19.54 1.93 -7.67
C ALA A 95 -19.71 1.92 -6.15
N VAL A 96 -20.27 3.01 -5.62
CA VAL A 96 -20.83 3.05 -4.27
C VAL A 96 -22.31 3.35 -4.33
N SER A 97 -23.10 2.51 -3.67
CA SER A 97 -24.54 2.62 -3.53
C SER A 97 -24.91 2.73 -2.06
N ARG A 98 -26.02 3.40 -1.76
CA ARG A 98 -26.68 3.31 -0.45
C ARG A 98 -27.75 2.24 -0.52
N VAL A 99 -27.70 1.29 0.40
CA VAL A 99 -28.73 0.26 0.57
C VAL A 99 -29.66 0.69 1.68
N THR A 100 -30.97 0.69 1.43
CA THR A 100 -31.98 0.87 2.49
C THR A 100 -32.95 -0.31 2.50
N GLY A 101 -33.37 -0.74 3.70
CA GLY A 101 -34.33 -1.83 3.85
C GLY A 101 -33.83 -3.16 3.30
N ILE A 102 -34.70 -3.90 2.60
CA ILE A 102 -34.38 -5.22 2.03
C ILE A 102 -34.65 -5.17 0.53
N PRO A 103 -33.63 -4.85 -0.27
CA PRO A 103 -33.77 -4.81 -1.73
C PRO A 103 -33.98 -6.20 -2.32
N THR A 104 -34.59 -6.23 -3.49
CA THR A 104 -34.71 -7.41 -4.33
C THR A 104 -33.38 -7.74 -5.02
N ALA A 105 -33.26 -8.98 -5.53
CA ALA A 105 -32.07 -9.39 -6.27
C ALA A 105 -31.87 -8.55 -7.54
N ASP A 106 -32.95 -8.15 -8.22
CA ASP A 106 -32.86 -7.31 -9.41
C ASP A 106 -32.38 -5.88 -9.05
N GLU A 107 -32.81 -5.33 -7.91
CA GLU A 107 -32.35 -4.01 -7.41
C GLU A 107 -30.87 -4.02 -7.02
N PHE A 108 -30.41 -5.08 -6.33
CA PHE A 108 -28.97 -5.29 -6.08
C PHE A 108 -28.19 -5.36 -7.38
N TRP A 109 -28.74 -6.05 -8.38
CA TRP A 109 -28.07 -6.25 -9.67
C TRP A 109 -27.90 -4.94 -10.46
N GLY A 110 -28.92 -4.10 -10.47
CA GLY A 110 -28.92 -2.88 -11.27
C GLY A 110 -28.59 -1.59 -10.52
N HIS A 111 -28.29 -1.67 -9.22
CA HIS A 111 -28.08 -0.53 -8.33
C HIS A 111 -29.17 0.54 -8.40
N PHE A 112 -30.42 0.11 -8.34
CA PHE A 112 -31.58 1.00 -8.43
C PHE A 112 -32.66 0.65 -7.41
N ASP A 113 -33.63 1.54 -7.30
CA ASP A 113 -34.77 1.45 -6.40
C ASP A 113 -36.05 1.29 -7.24
N GLU A 114 -36.74 0.16 -7.05
CA GLU A 114 -38.00 -0.19 -7.67
C GLU A 114 -39.14 -0.24 -6.65
N ASP A 115 -39.33 0.85 -5.91
CA ASP A 115 -40.42 1.24 -4.99
C ASP A 115 -41.90 0.98 -5.45
N ASN A 116 -42.13 0.29 -6.57
CA ASN A 116 -43.44 0.03 -7.17
C ASN A 116 -43.90 -1.44 -7.12
N ALA A 117 -43.07 -2.35 -6.61
CA ALA A 117 -43.34 -3.80 -6.62
C ALA A 117 -43.75 -4.33 -5.22
N THR A 118 -44.48 -5.45 -5.17
CA THR A 118 -44.92 -6.01 -3.87
C THR A 118 -43.78 -6.54 -3.00
N CYS A 119 -42.65 -6.88 -3.62
CA CYS A 119 -41.43 -7.36 -2.97
C CYS A 119 -40.39 -6.25 -2.79
N SER A 120 -40.63 -5.05 -3.32
CA SER A 120 -39.83 -3.83 -3.10
C SER A 120 -40.76 -2.72 -2.56
N PRO A 121 -41.10 -2.78 -1.25
CA PRO A 121 -41.93 -1.77 -0.63
C PRO A 121 -41.16 -0.44 -0.45
N LEU A 122 -41.90 0.67 -0.39
CA LEU A 122 -41.33 2.02 -0.27
C LEU A 122 -40.18 2.11 0.75
N GLY A 123 -39.00 2.53 0.29
CA GLY A 123 -37.80 2.69 1.11
C GLY A 123 -36.93 1.43 1.23
N HIS A 124 -37.21 0.40 0.44
CA HIS A 124 -36.38 -0.80 0.30
C HIS A 124 -35.75 -0.81 -1.09
N GLY A 125 -34.45 -0.58 -1.19
CA GLY A 125 -33.82 -0.46 -2.50
C GLY A 125 -32.36 -0.04 -2.45
N LEU A 126 -31.80 0.21 -3.63
CA LEU A 126 -30.45 0.74 -3.80
C LEU A 126 -30.48 2.08 -4.52
N VAL A 127 -29.61 2.99 -4.09
CA VAL A 127 -29.34 4.22 -4.83
C VAL A 127 -27.84 4.32 -5.10
N GLU A 128 -27.43 4.19 -6.35
CA GLU A 128 -26.04 4.47 -6.76
C GLU A 128 -25.71 5.95 -6.49
N LEU A 129 -24.67 6.20 -5.69
CA LEU A 129 -24.27 7.53 -5.27
C LEU A 129 -23.14 8.09 -6.14
N GLN A 130 -22.16 7.25 -6.48
CA GLN A 130 -21.00 7.62 -7.27
C GLN A 130 -20.37 6.37 -7.92
N ARG A 131 -19.72 6.56 -9.07
CA ARG A 131 -18.83 5.57 -9.70
C ARG A 131 -17.37 5.98 -9.58
N GLY A 132 -16.47 4.99 -9.62
CA GLY A 132 -15.03 5.17 -9.52
C GLY A 132 -14.49 6.19 -10.53
N ALA A 133 -13.57 7.04 -10.10
CA ALA A 133 -12.94 8.06 -10.94
C ALA A 133 -12.24 7.47 -12.16
N THR A 134 -11.54 6.34 -12.00
CA THR A 134 -10.86 5.63 -13.09
C THR A 134 -11.45 4.23 -13.32
N LEU A 135 -12.04 3.62 -12.29
CA LEU A 135 -12.59 2.28 -12.33
C LEU A 135 -14.12 2.24 -12.53
N GLY A 136 -14.80 3.39 -12.59
CA GLY A 136 -16.26 3.47 -12.72
C GLY A 136 -16.84 2.90 -14.02
N ALA A 137 -16.00 2.68 -15.03
CA ALA A 137 -16.34 2.03 -16.29
C ALA A 137 -15.29 0.95 -16.67
N THR A 138 -14.50 0.50 -15.69
CA THR A 138 -13.43 -0.48 -15.91
C THR A 138 -13.64 -1.61 -14.93
N GLY A 139 -13.92 -2.81 -15.42
CA GLY A 139 -14.10 -3.99 -14.57
C GLY A 139 -12.81 -4.50 -13.95
N TRP A 140 -12.94 -5.30 -12.88
CA TRP A 140 -11.81 -6.01 -12.29
C TRP A 140 -11.27 -7.09 -13.25
N ALA A 141 -9.98 -7.36 -13.17
CA ALA A 141 -9.30 -8.40 -13.94
C ALA A 141 -9.14 -9.70 -13.14
N ASP A 142 -9.25 -10.84 -13.83
CA ASP A 142 -9.08 -12.18 -13.25
C ASP A 142 -7.69 -12.36 -12.63
N ASN A 143 -7.61 -13.13 -11.54
CA ASN A 143 -6.35 -13.51 -10.88
C ASN A 143 -5.44 -12.30 -10.58
N THR A 144 -6.03 -11.13 -10.40
CA THR A 144 -5.34 -9.89 -10.09
C THR A 144 -5.70 -9.49 -8.68
N SER A 145 -4.69 -9.19 -7.88
CA SER A 145 -4.86 -8.65 -6.53
C SER A 145 -5.04 -7.14 -6.60
N TYR A 146 -5.94 -6.62 -5.78
CA TYR A 146 -6.18 -5.19 -5.61
C TYR A 146 -6.12 -4.83 -4.14
N LEU A 147 -5.39 -3.77 -3.82
CA LEU A 147 -5.36 -3.19 -2.48
C LEU A 147 -6.49 -2.18 -2.35
N PHE A 148 -7.48 -2.47 -1.51
CA PHE A 148 -8.53 -1.52 -1.15
C PHE A 148 -8.17 -0.78 0.13
N ARG A 149 -8.37 0.54 0.14
CA ARG A 149 -8.36 1.38 1.36
C ARG A 149 -9.68 2.11 1.49
N PHE A 150 -10.27 2.05 2.67
CA PHE A 150 -11.47 2.79 3.05
C PHE A 150 -11.12 3.82 4.11
N GLU A 151 -11.50 5.08 3.89
CA GLU A 151 -11.53 6.09 4.96
C GLU A 151 -12.99 6.43 5.22
N PHE A 152 -13.56 5.79 6.24
CA PHE A 152 -14.99 5.87 6.51
C PHE A 152 -15.28 6.63 7.81
N THR A 153 -16.15 7.63 7.72
CA THR A 153 -16.74 8.31 8.88
C THR A 153 -18.26 8.33 8.72
N THR A 154 -18.98 8.69 9.79
CA THR A 154 -20.44 8.93 9.72
C THR A 154 -20.83 10.09 8.80
N THR A 155 -19.85 10.80 8.22
CA THR A 155 -20.07 11.96 7.35
C THR A 155 -19.42 11.89 5.98
N SER A 156 -18.55 10.90 5.74
CA SER A 156 -17.77 10.80 4.52
C SER A 156 -17.31 9.37 4.27
N LEU A 157 -17.16 9.02 3.01
CA LEU A 157 -16.45 7.82 2.58
C LEU A 157 -15.48 8.21 1.47
N LYS A 158 -14.22 7.81 1.64
CA LYS A 158 -13.27 7.69 0.52
C LYS A 158 -12.90 6.23 0.30
N VAL A 159 -12.71 5.87 -0.97
CA VAL A 159 -12.24 4.54 -1.36
C VAL A 159 -11.07 4.71 -2.31
N PHE A 160 -9.98 4.01 -2.02
CA PHE A 160 -8.81 3.91 -2.89
C PHE A 160 -8.64 2.47 -3.36
N VAL A 161 -8.21 2.31 -4.61
CA VAL A 161 -7.78 1.02 -5.17
C VAL A 161 -6.36 1.18 -5.67
N ASP A 162 -5.45 0.37 -5.17
CA ASP A 162 -4.00 0.44 -5.46
C ASP A 162 -3.42 1.84 -5.26
N GLY A 163 -3.86 2.52 -4.18
CA GLY A 163 -3.46 3.88 -3.82
C GLY A 163 -4.13 5.00 -4.61
N VAL A 164 -4.96 4.70 -5.62
CA VAL A 164 -5.68 5.71 -6.42
C VAL A 164 -7.05 6.00 -5.80
N GLU A 165 -7.36 7.27 -5.51
CA GLU A 165 -8.69 7.67 -5.02
C GLU A 165 -9.76 7.45 -6.11
N GLU A 166 -10.68 6.53 -5.86
CA GLU A 166 -11.75 6.18 -6.80
C GLU A 166 -13.08 6.82 -6.42
N LEU A 167 -13.41 6.83 -5.13
CA LEU A 167 -14.69 7.34 -4.62
C LEU A 167 -14.42 8.33 -3.50
N ASN A 168 -15.21 9.40 -3.45
CA ASN A 168 -15.10 10.45 -2.44
C ASN A 168 -16.46 11.12 -2.26
N ILE A 169 -17.29 10.54 -1.39
CA ILE A 169 -18.64 11.01 -1.11
C ILE A 169 -18.73 11.62 0.29
N ALA A 170 -19.48 12.71 0.39
CA ALA A 170 -19.92 13.26 1.67
C ALA A 170 -21.40 12.92 1.89
N GLY A 171 -21.80 12.68 3.14
CA GLY A 171 -23.17 12.32 3.45
C GLY A 171 -23.42 12.24 4.95
N ALA A 172 -24.51 11.57 5.32
CA ALA A 172 -24.79 11.16 6.68
C ALA A 172 -24.99 9.65 6.63
N PHE A 173 -24.06 8.92 7.24
CA PHE A 173 -23.97 7.46 7.20
C PHE A 173 -24.03 6.91 8.61
N ASN A 174 -24.58 5.70 8.76
CA ASN A 174 -24.56 5.00 10.03
C ASN A 174 -23.18 4.41 10.27
N ASP A 175 -22.78 4.38 11.54
CA ASP A 175 -21.73 3.47 11.98
C ASP A 175 -22.28 2.04 11.96
N GLY A 176 -21.38 1.07 11.94
CA GLY A 176 -21.69 -0.35 11.87
C GLY A 176 -20.51 -1.09 11.26
N ARG A 177 -20.71 -2.35 10.88
CA ARG A 177 -19.61 -3.27 10.57
C ARG A 177 -19.14 -3.17 9.12
N LEU A 178 -17.93 -3.68 8.89
CA LEU A 178 -17.45 -4.05 7.56
C LEU A 178 -18.06 -5.40 7.20
N ALA A 179 -18.38 -5.62 5.93
CA ALA A 179 -18.63 -6.97 5.45
C ALA A 179 -18.09 -7.17 4.04
N PHE A 180 -17.56 -8.36 3.77
CA PHE A 180 -17.19 -8.75 2.40
C PHE A 180 -18.43 -9.18 1.64
N TYR A 181 -18.59 -8.65 0.43
CA TYR A 181 -19.77 -8.82 -0.40
C TYR A 181 -19.47 -9.63 -1.66
N ASN A 182 -20.27 -10.65 -1.91
CA ASN A 182 -20.27 -11.37 -3.18
C ASN A 182 -21.69 -11.52 -3.69
N PHE A 183 -21.91 -11.28 -4.98
CA PHE A 183 -23.16 -11.62 -5.65
C PHE A 183 -22.85 -12.24 -7.01
N SER A 184 -23.25 -13.50 -7.15
CA SER A 184 -23.02 -14.34 -8.34
C SER A 184 -21.53 -14.53 -8.69
N GLN A 185 -20.62 -14.30 -7.74
CA GLN A 185 -19.19 -14.53 -7.91
C GLN A 185 -18.64 -15.48 -6.84
N SER A 186 -17.87 -16.49 -7.26
CA SER A 186 -17.15 -17.41 -6.37
C SER A 186 -15.63 -17.23 -6.43
N ASP A 187 -14.95 -17.84 -5.46
CA ASP A 187 -13.50 -17.97 -5.34
C ASP A 187 -12.79 -16.61 -5.17
N VAL A 188 -13.41 -15.76 -4.38
CA VAL A 188 -12.87 -14.43 -4.03
C VAL A 188 -12.21 -14.54 -2.67
N THR A 189 -10.93 -14.20 -2.61
CA THR A 189 -10.18 -14.13 -1.36
C THR A 189 -10.09 -12.67 -0.94
N TYR A 190 -10.57 -12.39 0.26
CA TYR A 190 -10.38 -11.13 0.99
C TYR A 190 -9.34 -11.36 2.07
N SER A 191 -8.31 -10.54 2.18
CA SER A 191 -7.27 -10.71 3.21
C SER A 191 -6.86 -9.42 3.90
N ALA A 192 -6.44 -9.59 5.16
CA ALA A 192 -5.79 -8.63 6.05
C ALA A 192 -6.39 -7.22 5.99
N PHE A 193 -7.42 -6.97 6.81
CA PHE A 193 -7.92 -5.61 7.06
C PHE A 193 -7.26 -5.03 8.31
N ILE A 194 -6.28 -4.15 8.13
CA ILE A 194 -5.72 -3.36 9.25
C ILE A 194 -6.69 -2.22 9.54
N THR A 195 -7.01 -2.02 10.81
CA THR A 195 -7.94 -1.00 11.29
C THR A 195 -7.20 0.00 12.16
N GLU A 196 -7.06 1.25 11.71
CA GLU A 196 -6.47 2.33 12.51
C GLU A 196 -7.48 3.48 12.70
N PRO A 197 -7.50 4.20 13.83
CA PRO A 197 -8.42 5.31 14.04
C PRO A 197 -8.12 6.50 13.11
N LEU A 198 -9.12 6.97 12.36
CA LEU A 198 -9.03 8.23 11.61
C LEU A 198 -8.87 9.42 12.56
N LEU A 199 -7.68 10.01 12.56
CA LEU A 199 -7.41 11.28 13.20
C LEU A 199 -7.74 12.43 12.25
N ALA A 200 -8.08 13.60 12.80
CA ALA A 200 -8.36 14.81 12.01
C ALA A 200 -7.17 15.29 11.14
N LYS A 201 -6.02 14.63 11.23
CA LYS A 201 -4.75 14.89 10.53
C LYS A 201 -4.59 14.03 9.26
N ASP A 202 -5.32 12.92 9.13
CA ASP A 202 -5.17 11.96 8.02
C ASP A 202 -5.75 12.48 6.69
N LEU A 203 -6.23 13.73 6.70
CA LEU A 203 -6.64 14.49 5.52
C LEU A 203 -5.48 15.28 4.89
N THR A 204 -4.24 15.11 5.36
CA THR A 204 -3.03 15.81 4.89
C THR A 204 -1.83 14.86 4.77
N SER A 205 -1.00 15.06 3.72
CA SER A 205 0.26 14.33 3.49
C SER A 205 1.24 14.44 4.68
N GLY A 206 1.97 13.36 4.97
CA GLY A 206 2.99 13.31 6.03
C GLY A 206 3.07 11.94 6.74
N PRO A 207 4.00 11.77 7.69
CA PRO A 207 4.12 10.55 8.46
C PRO A 207 3.14 10.55 9.62
N ASP A 208 2.57 9.37 9.87
CA ASP A 208 1.53 9.17 10.85
C ASP A 208 2.03 8.37 12.07
N ARG A 209 1.32 8.49 13.19
CA ARG A 209 1.65 7.82 14.45
C ARG A 209 1.29 6.33 14.45
N ASP A 210 0.60 5.85 13.41
CA ASP A 210 0.06 4.50 13.31
C ASP A 210 0.94 3.57 12.45
N GLY A 211 2.23 3.90 12.31
CA GLY A 211 3.21 3.03 11.65
C GLY A 211 3.30 3.18 10.14
N SER A 212 2.83 4.31 9.59
CA SER A 212 2.90 4.62 8.15
C SER A 212 3.62 5.94 7.87
N ALA A 213 4.18 6.06 6.67
CA ALA A 213 4.67 7.32 6.14
C ALA A 213 4.19 7.50 4.70
N TRP A 214 3.47 8.58 4.42
CA TRP A 214 2.85 8.79 3.11
C TRP A 214 3.16 10.17 2.54
N TYR A 215 3.99 10.19 1.50
CA TYR A 215 4.44 11.36 0.76
C TYR A 215 4.23 11.13 -0.73
N ASP A 216 3.19 11.71 -1.32
CA ASP A 216 2.96 11.66 -2.78
C ASP A 216 3.97 12.52 -3.55
N ASP A 217 4.54 13.51 -2.86
CA ASP A 217 5.76 14.22 -3.21
C ASP A 217 6.40 14.79 -1.92
N PHE A 218 7.48 15.54 -2.06
CA PHE A 218 8.14 16.22 -0.94
C PHE A 218 8.01 17.75 -1.03
N SER A 219 6.87 18.25 -1.53
CA SER A 219 6.51 19.66 -1.38
C SER A 219 6.23 20.04 0.08
N ASP A 220 5.95 19.05 0.91
CA ASP A 220 5.95 19.11 2.37
C ASP A 220 6.84 17.99 2.94
N VAL A 221 7.82 18.35 3.76
CA VAL A 221 8.71 17.41 4.47
C VAL A 221 8.40 17.34 5.96
N THR A 222 7.25 17.88 6.37
CA THR A 222 6.79 17.83 7.76
C THR A 222 6.76 16.40 8.27
N GLY A 223 7.38 16.19 9.43
CA GLY A 223 7.50 14.86 10.03
C GLY A 223 8.73 14.08 9.58
N LEU A 224 9.61 14.68 8.78
CA LEU A 224 10.99 14.22 8.59
C LEU A 224 11.98 15.06 9.38
N THR A 225 12.96 14.39 9.96
CA THR A 225 14.23 14.96 10.42
C THR A 225 15.24 14.81 9.28
N LEU A 226 15.66 15.94 8.71
CA LEU A 226 16.67 16.00 7.65
C LEU A 226 18.05 16.31 8.27
N ASN A 227 19.05 15.47 7.98
CA ASN A 227 20.39 15.59 8.55
C ASN A 227 21.46 15.74 7.46
N GLY A 228 22.56 16.39 7.84
CA GLY A 228 23.67 16.63 6.92
C GLY A 228 23.24 17.51 5.75
N ASP A 229 23.48 17.02 4.54
CA ASP A 229 23.19 17.71 3.29
C ASP A 229 21.77 17.45 2.76
N ALA A 230 20.95 16.66 3.46
CA ALA A 230 19.59 16.36 3.05
C ALA A 230 18.70 17.62 3.12
N ALA A 231 17.92 17.86 2.06
CA ALA A 231 17.08 19.03 1.93
C ALA A 231 15.85 18.80 1.06
N GLN A 232 14.80 19.58 1.32
CA GLN A 232 13.70 19.74 0.38
C GLN A 232 14.16 20.53 -0.86
N ALA A 233 14.10 19.90 -2.04
CA ALA A 233 14.49 20.49 -3.31
C ALA A 233 13.27 20.62 -4.24
N GLY A 234 12.43 21.64 -4.01
CA GLY A 234 11.16 21.75 -4.72
C GLY A 234 10.16 20.70 -4.23
N SER A 235 9.80 19.74 -5.07
CA SER A 235 8.89 18.64 -4.73
C SER A 235 9.59 17.31 -4.49
N VAL A 236 10.92 17.28 -4.43
CA VAL A 236 11.70 16.05 -4.16
C VAL A 236 12.49 16.19 -2.87
N LEU A 237 12.74 15.05 -2.22
CA LEU A 237 13.65 14.95 -1.10
C LEU A 237 15.05 14.64 -1.63
N ARG A 238 15.94 15.63 -1.57
CA ARG A 238 17.34 15.46 -1.96
C ARG A 238 18.15 15.00 -0.76
N LEU A 239 18.74 13.81 -0.83
CA LEU A 239 19.57 13.28 0.24
C LEU A 239 20.99 13.84 0.18
N THR A 240 21.57 13.91 -1.02
CA THR A 240 22.84 14.60 -1.24
C THR A 240 22.82 15.35 -2.58
N PRO A 241 23.46 16.54 -2.66
CA PRO A 241 23.67 17.21 -3.93
C PRO A 241 24.86 16.61 -4.69
N ALA A 242 24.90 16.82 -6.01
CA ALA A 242 26.01 16.47 -6.90
C ALA A 242 27.29 17.27 -6.58
N ALA A 243 27.93 16.94 -5.47
CA ALA A 243 29.16 17.54 -4.96
C ALA A 243 30.00 16.48 -4.23
N LEU A 244 31.30 16.75 -4.04
CA LEU A 244 32.21 15.81 -3.39
C LEU A 244 31.97 15.77 -1.87
N TRP A 245 32.10 14.59 -1.26
CA TRP A 245 32.13 14.39 0.20
C TRP A 245 30.90 14.95 0.93
N GLN A 246 29.72 14.68 0.38
CA GLN A 246 28.43 15.01 0.98
C GLN A 246 27.85 13.78 1.67
N GLY A 247 27.04 14.01 2.70
CA GLY A 247 26.29 12.96 3.37
C GLY A 247 24.99 13.51 3.89
N GLY A 248 23.90 12.81 3.62
CA GLY A 248 22.60 13.20 4.13
C GLY A 248 21.72 12.02 4.46
N SER A 249 20.80 12.26 5.38
CA SER A 249 19.76 11.33 5.74
C SER A 249 18.45 12.05 5.99
N ALA A 250 17.36 11.33 5.82
CA ALA A 250 16.04 11.79 6.19
C ALA A 250 15.35 10.65 6.94
N PHE A 251 14.93 10.90 8.17
CA PHE A 251 14.22 9.92 9.00
C PHE A 251 12.87 10.48 9.41
N THR A 252 11.90 9.62 9.69
CA THR A 252 10.70 10.02 10.42
C THR A 252 11.08 10.71 11.74
N THR A 253 10.38 11.77 12.12
CA THR A 253 10.65 12.50 13.38
C THR A 253 10.27 11.67 14.61
N ASP A 254 9.20 10.89 14.50
CA ASP A 254 8.76 9.92 15.49
C ASP A 254 9.03 8.50 14.94
N PRO A 255 9.38 7.50 15.79
CA PRO A 255 9.54 6.13 15.34
C PRO A 255 8.18 5.54 14.94
N LEU A 256 8.16 4.79 13.84
CA LEU A 256 7.01 4.07 13.34
C LEU A 256 6.92 2.69 14.00
N THR A 257 5.70 2.24 14.31
CA THR A 257 5.46 0.88 14.81
C THR A 257 5.28 -0.06 13.63
N LEU A 258 6.06 -1.14 13.59
CA LEU A 258 5.98 -2.19 12.59
C LEU A 258 4.80 -3.11 12.85
N GLY A 259 4.35 -3.81 11.81
CA GLY A 259 3.24 -4.74 11.89
C GLY A 259 3.56 -5.99 12.72
N PRO A 260 2.60 -6.92 12.85
CA PRO A 260 2.81 -8.19 13.53
C PRO A 260 4.08 -8.91 13.02
N GLY A 261 4.91 -9.42 13.94
CA GLY A 261 6.19 -10.05 13.60
C GLY A 261 7.31 -9.07 13.19
N GLY A 262 7.04 -7.76 13.18
CA GLY A 262 7.94 -6.74 12.63
C GLY A 262 7.73 -6.50 11.13
N SER A 263 6.60 -6.93 10.59
CA SER A 263 6.30 -6.84 9.16
C SER A 263 6.16 -5.39 8.68
N PHE A 264 6.52 -5.13 7.42
CA PHE A 264 6.30 -3.85 6.76
C PHE A 264 6.30 -4.01 5.24
N SER A 265 5.77 -3.00 4.54
CA SER A 265 5.95 -2.79 3.11
C SER A 265 6.29 -1.32 2.85
N THR A 266 7.15 -1.08 1.87
CA THR A 266 7.42 0.27 1.39
C THR A 266 7.57 0.33 -0.11
N HIS A 267 7.11 1.43 -0.68
CA HIS A 267 7.20 1.74 -2.08
C HIS A 267 7.66 3.18 -2.29
N PHE A 268 8.65 3.38 -3.13
CA PHE A 268 9.13 4.72 -3.47
C PHE A 268 9.71 4.74 -4.88
N ALA A 269 9.80 5.94 -5.43
CA ALA A 269 10.59 6.19 -6.63
C ALA A 269 11.77 7.11 -6.30
N PHE A 270 12.90 6.83 -6.95
CA PHE A 270 14.11 7.62 -6.79
C PHE A 270 14.76 7.92 -8.14
N GLN A 271 15.61 8.93 -8.15
CA GLN A 271 16.40 9.34 -9.30
C GLN A 271 17.82 9.68 -8.83
N ILE A 272 18.81 9.01 -9.43
CA ILE A 272 20.23 9.31 -9.20
C ILE A 272 20.75 9.99 -10.47
N SER A 273 21.06 11.28 -10.39
CA SER A 273 21.31 12.12 -11.57
C SER A 273 22.57 12.96 -11.45
N ASN A 274 22.94 13.67 -12.51
CA ASN A 274 24.12 14.55 -12.56
C ASN A 274 25.44 13.87 -12.15
N PRO A 275 25.81 12.72 -12.75
CA PRO A 275 27.00 11.97 -12.38
C PRO A 275 28.28 12.77 -12.64
N GLY A 276 29.23 12.70 -11.70
CA GLY A 276 30.54 13.32 -11.83
C GLY A 276 31.60 12.71 -10.91
N GLY A 277 32.82 13.27 -11.00
CA GLY A 277 33.99 12.84 -10.24
C GLY A 277 34.79 11.71 -10.88
N VAL A 278 35.46 10.89 -10.06
CA VAL A 278 36.29 9.78 -10.53
C VAL A 278 35.40 8.66 -11.07
N PRO A 279 35.58 8.16 -12.30
CA PRO A 279 34.74 7.08 -12.81
C PRO A 279 35.18 5.72 -12.28
N ASP A 280 34.22 4.81 -12.18
CA ASP A 280 34.42 3.37 -12.02
C ASP A 280 34.35 2.68 -13.43
N PRO A 281 34.38 1.33 -13.53
CA PRO A 281 34.30 0.65 -14.82
C PRO A 281 33.04 0.94 -15.65
N ASP A 282 31.92 1.29 -15.02
CA ASP A 282 30.64 1.47 -15.69
C ASP A 282 30.27 2.95 -15.95
N GLY A 283 31.00 3.90 -15.33
CA GLY A 283 30.94 5.32 -15.69
C GLY A 283 31.30 6.30 -14.55
N PRO A 284 31.03 7.61 -14.71
CA PRO A 284 31.07 8.54 -13.58
C PRO A 284 29.83 8.41 -12.71
N GLY A 285 29.92 8.84 -11.45
CA GLY A 285 28.82 8.87 -10.49
C GLY A 285 29.03 7.91 -9.34
N ALA A 286 28.55 8.27 -8.15
CA ALA A 286 28.63 7.53 -6.89
C ALA A 286 27.83 8.27 -5.79
N ASP A 287 27.58 7.69 -4.61
CA ASP A 287 27.83 6.29 -4.27
C ASP A 287 26.50 5.51 -4.25
N GLY A 288 25.40 6.09 -3.77
CA GLY A 288 24.08 5.45 -3.87
C GLY A 288 23.06 5.99 -2.88
N VAL A 289 21.95 5.28 -2.76
CA VAL A 289 20.85 5.54 -1.81
C VAL A 289 20.56 4.29 -1.01
N THR A 290 20.21 4.44 0.26
CA THR A 290 19.64 3.36 1.06
C THR A 290 18.23 3.72 1.51
N PHE A 291 17.37 2.70 1.59
CA PHE A 291 16.21 2.72 2.48
C PHE A 291 16.61 2.06 3.80
N ILE A 292 16.22 2.64 4.93
CA ILE A 292 16.69 2.23 6.25
C ILE A 292 15.56 2.17 7.29
N LEU A 293 15.59 1.12 8.11
CA LEU A 293 14.96 1.07 9.43
C LEU A 293 16.06 1.08 10.48
N GLN A 294 15.96 1.94 11.49
CA GLN A 294 16.94 1.99 12.58
C GLN A 294 16.31 2.30 13.94
N ASN A 295 16.91 1.75 14.99
CA ASN A 295 16.56 2.05 16.38
C ASN A 295 17.83 2.19 17.23
N ASP A 296 18.78 3.00 16.76
CA ASP A 296 20.04 3.25 17.48
C ASP A 296 19.77 4.07 18.75
N VAL A 297 19.67 3.35 19.87
CA VAL A 297 19.41 3.90 21.22
C VAL A 297 20.48 4.88 21.71
N ALA A 298 21.66 4.92 21.09
CA ALA A 298 22.69 5.89 21.44
C ALA A 298 22.44 7.28 20.85
N GLY A 299 21.50 7.42 19.90
CA GLY A 299 21.09 8.68 19.27
C GLY A 299 22.24 9.46 18.63
N ASN A 300 23.39 8.81 18.40
CA ASN A 300 24.64 9.52 18.17
C ASN A 300 25.02 9.63 16.70
N MET A 301 24.32 8.99 15.76
CA MET A 301 24.65 9.05 14.34
C MET A 301 23.41 9.01 13.45
N GLU A 302 22.65 10.11 13.43
CA GLU A 302 21.64 10.35 12.39
C GLU A 302 22.28 10.47 10.98
N LEU A 303 23.60 10.39 10.87
CA LEU A 303 24.36 10.33 9.62
C LEU A 303 25.55 9.37 9.79
N GLY A 304 25.64 8.34 8.95
CA GLY A 304 26.74 7.38 8.92
C GLY A 304 27.95 7.86 8.10
N GLY A 305 28.83 6.93 7.72
CA GLY A 305 30.03 7.22 6.93
C GLY A 305 29.75 7.79 5.53
N LEU A 306 30.74 8.45 4.93
CA LEU A 306 30.63 9.09 3.60
C LEU A 306 31.18 8.20 2.47
N GLY A 307 30.92 8.56 1.21
CA GLY A 307 31.35 7.77 0.06
C GLY A 307 30.63 6.42 0.02
N GLY A 308 31.36 5.35 -0.30
CA GLY A 308 30.88 3.96 -0.26
C GLY A 308 30.46 3.44 1.12
N ASP A 309 30.40 4.29 2.15
CA ASP A 309 29.69 4.00 3.40
C ASP A 309 28.19 4.37 3.35
N LEU A 310 27.72 4.96 2.24
CA LEU A 310 26.33 5.29 1.88
C LEU A 310 25.55 6.11 2.92
N GLY A 311 26.22 6.86 3.78
CA GLY A 311 25.57 7.56 4.90
C GLY A 311 25.04 6.61 5.96
N TYR A 312 25.43 5.33 5.93
CA TYR A 312 24.89 4.23 6.73
C TYR A 312 25.90 3.64 7.72
N THR A 313 27.15 3.39 7.30
CA THR A 313 28.13 2.67 8.15
C THR A 313 28.21 3.29 9.54
N GLY A 314 28.02 2.45 10.56
CA GLY A 314 28.00 2.82 11.97
C GLY A 314 26.63 3.11 12.59
N ILE A 315 25.54 3.21 11.82
CA ILE A 315 24.18 3.30 12.37
C ILE A 315 23.77 1.91 12.87
N LEU A 316 23.82 1.68 14.19
CA LEU A 316 23.55 0.36 14.79
C LEU A 316 22.05 0.06 14.88
N ASN A 317 21.70 -1.19 15.22
CA ASN A 317 20.31 -1.63 15.38
C ASN A 317 19.47 -1.27 14.16
N SER A 318 19.95 -1.68 12.99
CA SER A 318 19.45 -1.20 11.70
C SER A 318 19.43 -2.30 10.65
N LEU A 319 18.53 -2.16 9.70
CA LEU A 319 18.47 -2.88 8.43
C LEU A 319 18.42 -1.84 7.32
N ILE A 320 19.20 -2.04 6.27
CA ILE A 320 19.08 -1.29 5.03
C ILE A 320 18.83 -2.19 3.84
N VAL A 321 18.21 -1.57 2.83
CA VAL A 321 18.30 -1.99 1.44
C VAL A 321 19.06 -0.90 0.69
N GLU A 322 20.17 -1.25 0.05
CA GLU A 322 21.00 -0.33 -0.71
C GLU A 322 20.73 -0.41 -2.21
N PHE A 323 20.85 0.73 -2.87
CA PHE A 323 20.86 0.91 -4.32
C PHE A 323 22.21 1.58 -4.65
N ASP A 324 23.23 0.74 -4.73
CA ASP A 324 24.63 1.15 -4.85
C ASP A 324 25.02 1.32 -6.33
N THR A 325 25.80 2.36 -6.61
CA THR A 325 26.23 2.79 -7.94
C THR A 325 27.75 2.94 -8.04
N TRP A 326 28.48 2.34 -7.10
CA TRP A 326 29.93 2.34 -7.06
C TRP A 326 30.48 0.93 -6.75
N ASP A 327 31.62 0.59 -7.36
CA ASP A 327 32.31 -0.68 -7.08
C ASP A 327 33.35 -0.48 -5.97
N ASN A 328 33.03 -0.97 -4.77
CA ASN A 328 33.93 -1.02 -3.63
C ASN A 328 34.71 -2.34 -3.47
N ASP A 329 34.76 -3.29 -4.44
CA ASP A 329 35.35 -4.66 -4.35
C ASP A 329 36.77 -4.76 -3.74
N ALA A 330 37.55 -3.66 -3.72
CA ALA A 330 38.83 -3.61 -2.99
C ALA A 330 38.67 -3.59 -1.44
N TYR A 331 37.47 -3.28 -0.92
CA TYR A 331 37.16 -2.99 0.49
C TYR A 331 35.74 -3.44 0.93
N GLY A 332 34.78 -3.59 0.01
CA GLY A 332 33.41 -4.10 0.18
C GLY A 332 33.18 -5.38 -0.63
N ASN A 333 32.10 -6.11 -0.38
CA ASN A 333 31.78 -7.38 -1.08
C ASN A 333 30.92 -7.13 -2.34
N ASP A 334 31.11 -5.99 -3.00
CA ASP A 334 30.25 -5.53 -4.08
C ASP A 334 30.35 -6.46 -5.29
N PRO A 335 29.22 -6.89 -5.88
CA PRO A 335 29.23 -7.76 -7.04
C PRO A 335 29.66 -7.04 -8.32
N ASP A 336 29.34 -5.74 -8.42
CA ASP A 336 29.71 -4.81 -9.50
C ASP A 336 29.42 -3.36 -9.05
N GLY A 337 29.68 -2.38 -9.92
CA GLY A 337 29.40 -0.96 -9.64
C GLY A 337 27.93 -0.54 -9.73
N ASN A 338 26.98 -1.48 -9.81
CA ASN A 338 25.56 -1.15 -9.91
C ASN A 338 24.69 -2.30 -9.38
N HIS A 339 24.39 -2.29 -8.08
CA HIS A 339 23.76 -3.42 -7.42
C HIS A 339 22.69 -3.01 -6.41
N VAL A 340 21.83 -3.97 -6.09
CA VAL A 340 20.89 -3.89 -4.97
C VAL A 340 21.35 -4.84 -3.90
N GLY A 341 21.39 -4.39 -2.66
CA GLY A 341 21.87 -5.20 -1.55
C GLY A 341 21.16 -4.93 -0.23
N THR A 342 21.56 -5.68 0.78
CA THR A 342 21.09 -5.56 2.15
C THR A 342 22.28 -5.47 3.10
N ALA A 343 22.08 -4.79 4.21
CA ALA A 343 23.06 -4.77 5.28
C ALA A 343 22.39 -4.51 6.63
N THR A 344 23.04 -4.94 7.70
CA THR A 344 22.54 -4.85 9.07
C THR A 344 23.60 -4.26 10.02
N ASP A 345 23.10 -3.67 11.10
CA ASP A 345 23.89 -3.19 12.24
C ASP A 345 25.06 -2.26 11.86
N GLY A 346 24.83 -1.38 10.90
CA GLY A 346 25.80 -0.37 10.45
C GLY A 346 27.02 -0.96 9.73
N ASN A 347 26.90 -2.17 9.16
CA ASN A 347 27.98 -2.86 8.47
C ASN A 347 27.56 -3.29 7.06
N LEU A 348 27.97 -2.55 6.03
CA LEU A 348 27.67 -2.84 4.62
C LEU A 348 28.09 -4.25 4.17
N GLY A 349 29.14 -4.81 4.75
CA GLY A 349 29.60 -6.17 4.40
C GLY A 349 28.82 -7.32 5.04
N SER A 350 27.69 -7.05 5.71
CA SER A 350 26.96 -8.06 6.50
C SER A 350 25.85 -8.81 5.77
N GLY A 351 25.31 -8.24 4.69
CA GLY A 351 24.19 -8.85 3.96
C GLY A 351 24.57 -9.35 2.58
N THR A 352 23.57 -9.36 1.69
CA THR A 352 23.64 -9.94 0.35
C THR A 352 23.50 -8.85 -0.70
N ALA A 353 24.19 -8.98 -1.83
CA ALA A 353 24.07 -8.05 -2.95
C ALA A 353 23.93 -8.77 -4.31
N VAL A 354 23.18 -8.17 -5.23
CA VAL A 354 23.00 -8.65 -6.60
C VAL A 354 23.16 -7.50 -7.60
N GLY A 355 24.01 -7.70 -8.61
CA GLY A 355 24.17 -6.76 -9.71
C GLY A 355 22.88 -6.60 -10.51
N VAL A 356 22.54 -5.37 -10.87
CA VAL A 356 21.29 -5.03 -11.57
C VAL A 356 21.54 -4.29 -12.88
N ALA A 357 20.53 -4.25 -13.74
CA ALA A 357 20.52 -3.46 -14.96
C ALA A 357 19.11 -2.89 -15.22
N PRO A 358 18.98 -1.71 -15.83
CA PRO A 358 20.05 -0.81 -16.27
C PRO A 358 20.78 -0.11 -15.10
N ARG A 359 21.82 0.67 -15.43
CA ARG A 359 22.59 1.45 -14.46
C ARG A 359 21.69 2.49 -13.76
N MET A 360 21.70 2.53 -12.43
CA MET A 360 20.75 3.33 -11.65
C MET A 360 21.06 4.83 -11.63
N ASN A 361 22.31 5.23 -11.88
CA ASN A 361 22.74 6.64 -11.91
C ASN A 361 22.73 7.27 -13.32
N ASP A 362 21.88 6.78 -14.22
CA ASP A 362 21.69 7.31 -15.57
C ASP A 362 20.71 8.50 -15.65
N GLY A 363 20.14 8.89 -14.50
CA GLY A 363 19.13 9.94 -14.39
C GLY A 363 17.72 9.51 -14.79
N ALA A 364 17.46 8.22 -15.06
CA ALA A 364 16.11 7.69 -15.17
C ALA A 364 15.46 7.54 -13.78
N THR A 365 14.14 7.41 -13.77
CA THR A 365 13.39 7.10 -12.56
C THR A 365 13.36 5.58 -12.34
N PHE A 366 13.72 5.18 -11.13
CA PHE A 366 13.62 3.80 -10.66
C PHE A 366 12.57 3.71 -9.56
N TYR A 367 11.89 2.57 -9.52
CA TYR A 367 10.80 2.25 -8.60
C TYR A 367 11.22 1.05 -7.76
N ALA A 368 11.11 1.18 -6.44
CA ALA A 368 11.46 0.13 -5.50
C ALA A 368 10.22 -0.30 -4.69
N TRP A 369 10.11 -1.60 -4.44
CA TRP A 369 9.22 -2.17 -3.44
C TRP A 369 10.05 -3.04 -2.50
N ILE A 370 9.84 -2.89 -1.20
CA ILE A 370 10.53 -3.65 -0.16
C ILE A 370 9.47 -4.17 0.79
N ASP A 371 9.33 -5.50 0.84
CA ASP A 371 8.32 -6.19 1.63
C ASP A 371 9.03 -7.12 2.62
N TYR A 372 8.70 -7.01 3.90
CA TYR A 372 9.23 -7.91 4.93
C TYR A 372 8.08 -8.63 5.63
N ASP A 373 8.04 -9.96 5.50
CA ASP A 373 7.15 -10.82 6.25
C ASP A 373 7.83 -11.24 7.55
N GLY A 374 7.42 -10.64 8.66
CA GLY A 374 7.97 -10.92 9.98
C GLY A 374 7.61 -12.29 10.57
N PHE A 375 6.64 -13.00 9.98
CA PHE A 375 6.33 -14.39 10.37
C PHE A 375 7.17 -15.39 9.59
N ALA A 376 7.36 -15.15 8.29
CA ALA A 376 8.25 -15.95 7.45
C ALA A 376 9.73 -15.65 7.70
N ASP A 377 10.04 -14.47 8.27
CA ASP A 377 11.40 -13.91 8.40
C ASP A 377 12.08 -13.80 7.03
N GLU A 378 11.35 -13.20 6.07
CA GLU A 378 11.75 -13.07 4.67
C GLU A 378 11.57 -11.62 4.19
N LEU A 379 12.61 -11.06 3.59
CA LEU A 379 12.64 -9.77 2.91
C LEU A 379 12.67 -9.98 1.41
N GLU A 380 11.77 -9.32 0.69
CA GLU A 380 11.79 -9.25 -0.77
C GLU A 380 12.01 -7.81 -1.23
N VAL A 381 12.95 -7.61 -2.14
CA VAL A 381 13.24 -6.33 -2.78
C VAL A 381 12.98 -6.45 -4.27
N ARG A 382 12.19 -5.52 -4.81
CA ARG A 382 11.89 -5.41 -6.25
C ARG A 382 12.35 -4.06 -6.76
N LEU A 383 13.04 -4.06 -7.89
CA LEU A 383 13.46 -2.86 -8.60
C LEU A 383 12.93 -2.88 -10.04
N ALA A 384 12.39 -1.75 -10.50
CA ALA A 384 11.92 -1.59 -11.87
C ALA A 384 12.16 -0.17 -12.43
N THR A 385 12.14 -0.04 -13.75
CA THR A 385 12.14 1.26 -14.47
C THR A 385 10.73 1.70 -14.88
N SER A 386 9.70 1.04 -14.35
CA SER A 386 8.28 1.36 -14.57
C SER A 386 7.53 1.31 -13.25
N PRO A 387 6.45 2.09 -13.06
CA PRO A 387 5.67 2.11 -11.82
C PRO A 387 4.80 0.85 -11.61
N VAL A 388 5.10 -0.25 -12.31
CA VAL A 388 4.39 -1.52 -12.19
C VAL A 388 5.27 -2.48 -11.38
N ARG A 389 4.74 -2.95 -10.25
CA ARG A 389 5.43 -3.89 -9.35
C ARG A 389 5.79 -5.19 -10.10
N PRO A 390 7.07 -5.59 -10.14
CA PRO A 390 7.46 -6.89 -10.67
C PRO A 390 6.91 -8.06 -9.83
N ALA A 391 6.46 -9.12 -10.51
CA ALA A 391 6.00 -10.33 -9.82
C ALA A 391 7.14 -11.08 -9.11
N ALA A 392 8.34 -11.11 -9.71
CA ALA A 392 9.52 -11.75 -9.13
C ALA A 392 10.39 -10.71 -8.40
N PRO A 393 10.91 -11.03 -7.20
CA PRO A 393 11.85 -10.17 -6.51
C PRO A 393 13.18 -10.08 -7.25
N THR A 394 13.81 -8.91 -7.16
CA THR A 394 15.21 -8.69 -7.55
C THR A 394 16.15 -9.37 -6.57
N LEU A 395 15.86 -9.27 -5.27
CA LEU A 395 16.60 -9.89 -4.17
C LEU A 395 15.60 -10.44 -3.15
N SER A 396 15.89 -11.62 -2.59
CA SER A 396 15.13 -12.26 -1.51
C SER A 396 16.12 -12.71 -0.45
N GLU A 397 15.86 -12.39 0.81
CA GLU A 397 16.72 -12.75 1.93
C GLU A 397 15.92 -13.13 3.17
N GLY A 398 16.20 -14.31 3.72
CA GLY A 398 15.58 -14.79 4.94
C GLY A 398 16.54 -14.87 6.12
N GLY A 399 15.99 -14.96 7.34
CA GLY A 399 16.78 -15.16 8.56
C GLY A 399 17.34 -13.88 9.17
N LEU A 400 16.71 -12.72 8.91
CA LEU A 400 17.16 -11.42 9.39
C LEU A 400 16.83 -11.22 10.88
N GLY A 401 15.71 -11.78 11.35
CA GLY A 401 15.26 -11.64 12.72
C GLY A 401 15.04 -10.18 13.12
N LEU A 402 14.34 -9.42 12.27
CA LEU A 402 14.28 -7.95 12.30
C LEU A 402 13.95 -7.35 13.67
N THR A 403 12.97 -7.89 14.39
CA THR A 403 12.59 -7.37 15.72
C THR A 403 13.70 -7.55 16.77
N GLY A 404 14.49 -8.63 16.65
CA GLY A 404 15.68 -8.85 17.46
C GLY A 404 16.80 -7.86 17.12
N LEU A 405 17.01 -7.62 15.82
CA LEU A 405 17.99 -6.66 15.29
C LEU A 405 17.69 -5.21 15.76
N LEU A 406 16.44 -4.77 15.63
CA LEU A 406 15.98 -3.45 16.07
C LEU A 406 15.81 -3.33 17.59
N GLY A 407 15.81 -4.45 18.31
CA GLY A 407 15.53 -4.48 19.76
C GLY A 407 14.07 -4.15 20.12
N GLY A 408 13.14 -4.26 19.17
CA GLY A 408 11.73 -3.92 19.35
C GLY A 408 10.94 -3.96 18.04
N THR A 409 9.72 -3.46 18.09
CA THR A 409 8.80 -3.34 16.94
C THR A 409 8.59 -1.88 16.52
N SER A 410 9.50 -0.98 16.91
CA SER A 410 9.45 0.42 16.51
C SER A 410 10.81 0.85 15.97
N ALA A 411 10.81 1.63 14.90
CA ALA A 411 12.02 2.11 14.25
C ALA A 411 11.82 3.51 13.67
N PHE A 412 12.88 4.30 13.62
CA PHE A 412 12.97 5.41 12.69
C PHE A 412 13.17 4.86 11.29
N VAL A 413 12.38 5.34 10.35
CA VAL A 413 12.40 4.86 8.96
C VAL A 413 12.76 6.01 8.04
N GLY A 414 13.49 5.74 6.97
CA GLY A 414 13.72 6.72 5.93
C GLY A 414 14.87 6.33 5.01
N PHE A 415 15.76 7.27 4.74
CA PHE A 415 16.79 7.10 3.72
C PHE A 415 18.14 7.69 4.14
N THR A 416 19.23 7.10 3.65
CA THR A 416 20.58 7.70 3.72
C THR A 416 21.20 7.73 2.33
N SER A 417 22.15 8.65 2.13
CA SER A 417 22.99 8.70 0.94
C SER A 417 24.30 9.40 1.26
N ALA A 418 25.34 9.06 0.53
CA ALA A 418 26.59 9.77 0.56
C ALA A 418 27.23 9.88 -0.83
N THR A 419 28.18 10.80 -0.92
CA THR A 419 29.08 10.96 -2.06
C THR A 419 30.51 10.97 -1.57
N GLY A 420 31.43 10.59 -2.44
CA GLY A 420 32.87 10.54 -2.17
C GLY A 420 33.66 11.33 -3.20
N ALA A 421 34.64 10.65 -3.82
CA ALA A 421 35.42 11.19 -4.93
C ALA A 421 34.64 11.21 -6.27
N ALA A 422 33.52 10.48 -6.31
CA ALA A 422 32.45 10.59 -7.29
C ALA A 422 31.15 11.00 -6.61
N PHE A 423 30.19 11.48 -7.40
CA PHE A 423 28.98 12.10 -6.88
C PHE A 423 27.83 12.07 -7.87
N ASN A 424 26.62 12.17 -7.31
CA ASN A 424 25.35 12.38 -7.98
C ASN A 424 24.45 13.27 -7.12
N ASP A 425 23.40 13.83 -7.72
CA ASP A 425 22.20 14.20 -6.96
C ASP A 425 21.42 12.91 -6.66
N HIS A 426 21.04 12.71 -5.40
CA HIS A 426 20.26 11.56 -4.96
C HIS A 426 18.89 12.02 -4.47
N ASP A 427 17.86 11.87 -5.31
CA ASP A 427 16.52 12.40 -5.06
C ASP A 427 15.50 11.27 -4.87
N ILE A 428 14.68 11.37 -3.80
CA ILE A 428 13.46 10.58 -3.63
C ILE A 428 12.29 11.41 -4.14
N LEU A 429 11.46 10.83 -5.00
CA LEU A 429 10.39 11.53 -5.71
C LEU A 429 9.06 11.47 -4.94
N TYR A 430 8.74 10.30 -4.40
CA TYR A 430 7.61 10.04 -3.49
C TYR A 430 7.99 8.85 -2.59
N TRP A 431 7.31 8.70 -1.46
CA TRP A 431 7.55 7.60 -0.53
C TRP A 431 6.29 7.19 0.22
N HIS A 432 5.99 5.90 0.16
CA HIS A 432 4.92 5.24 0.89
C HIS A 432 5.52 4.12 1.75
N PHE A 433 5.21 4.12 3.04
CA PHE A 433 5.59 3.07 3.99
C PHE A 433 4.34 2.68 4.77
N SER A 434 4.16 1.38 4.96
CA SER A 434 3.10 0.80 5.77
C SER A 434 3.62 -0.32 6.65
N SER A 435 3.06 -0.43 7.85
CA SER A 435 3.20 -1.59 8.73
C SER A 435 2.40 -2.81 8.21
N ALA A 436 1.56 -2.62 7.19
CA ALA A 436 0.91 -3.68 6.42
C ALA A 436 1.87 -4.30 5.41
N ILE A 437 1.76 -5.61 5.21
CA ILE A 437 2.41 -6.29 4.09
C ILE A 437 1.53 -6.10 2.85
N ASP A 438 2.10 -5.59 1.76
CA ASP A 438 1.55 -5.65 0.41
C ASP A 438 2.39 -6.71 -0.34
N LEU A 439 1.89 -7.93 -0.56
CA LEU A 439 2.60 -9.00 -1.29
C LEU A 439 2.08 -9.13 -2.72
#